data_AF-A8WBL2-F1
#
_entry.id   AF-A8WBL2-F1
#
_cell.length_a   1.000
_cell.length_b   1.000
_cell.length_c   1.000
_cell.angle_alpha   90.00
_cell.angle_beta   90.00
_cell.angle_gamma   90.00
#
_symmetry.space_group_name_H-M   'P 1'
#
loop_
_entity.id
_entity.type
_entity.pdbx_description
1 polymer ?
#
loop_
_entity_poly.entity_id
_entity_poly.type
_entity_poly.pdbx_seq_one_letter_code
_entity_poly.pdbx_strand_id
1 'polypeptide(L)' 'CDLALAGGVGLLIDPDEMIGLSQGGMLAPDGSCKTFDANANGYVRGEGCGMIVLKRLSDATA' A
#
# COMPACT_ATOMS: atom_id res chain seq x y z
N CYS A 1 -13.17 20.34 13.09
CA CYS A 1 -13.89 19.04 13.10
C CYS A 1 -13.53 18.30 14.37
N ASP A 2 -14.50 17.65 15.02
CA ASP A 2 -14.25 16.86 16.24
C ASP A 2 -13.90 15.39 15.94
N LEU A 3 -14.12 14.98 14.69
CA LEU A 3 -13.79 13.69 14.13
C LEU A 3 -13.27 13.88 12.71
N ALA A 4 -12.35 13.00 12.29
CA ALA A 4 -11.92 12.86 10.91
C ALA A 4 -11.91 11.39 10.49
N LEU A 5 -12.25 11.13 9.23
CA LEU A 5 -12.03 9.83 8.60
C LEU A 5 -10.76 9.93 7.76
N ALA A 6 -9.86 8.97 7.91
CA ALA A 6 -8.64 8.87 7.12
C ALA A 6 -8.53 7.45 6.56
N GLY A 7 -8.07 7.32 5.32
CA GLY A 7 -7.88 6.01 4.71
C GLY A 7 -7.52 6.11 3.25
N GLY A 8 -7.55 4.97 2.58
CA GLY A 8 -7.14 4.87 1.18
C GLY A 8 -7.53 3.52 0.57
N VAL A 9 -7.46 3.47 -0.76
CA VAL A 9 -7.72 2.29 -1.58
C VAL A 9 -6.72 2.23 -2.72
N GLY A 10 -6.27 1.02 -3.05
CA GLY A 10 -5.46 0.73 -4.23
C GLY A 10 -5.91 -0.57 -4.87
N LEU A 11 -6.17 -0.53 -6.19
CA LEU A 11 -6.59 -1.65 -7.02
C LEU A 11 -5.74 -1.71 -8.29
N LEU A 12 -5.50 -2.92 -8.80
CA LEU A 12 -4.70 -3.20 -10.00
C LEU A 12 -5.62 -3.39 -11.20
N ILE A 13 -6.24 -2.30 -11.66
CA ILE A 13 -7.31 -2.37 -12.68
C ILE A 13 -6.72 -2.31 -14.09
N ASP A 14 -5.62 -1.60 -14.28
CA ASP A 14 -5.00 -1.36 -15.57
C ASP A 14 -3.57 -1.92 -15.63
N PRO A 15 -3.19 -2.64 -16.69
CA PRO A 15 -1.88 -3.26 -16.81
C PRO A 15 -0.74 -2.27 -17.10
N ASP A 16 -1.01 -1.07 -17.62
CA ASP A 16 0.05 -0.12 -18.04
C ASP A 16 0.93 0.31 -16.87
N GLU A 17 0.34 0.46 -15.68
CA GLU A 17 1.11 0.76 -14.47
C GLU A 17 2.06 -0.40 -14.13
N MET A 18 1.61 -1.65 -14.25
CA MET A 18 2.46 -2.82 -14.01
C MET A 18 3.57 -2.95 -15.06
N ILE A 19 3.26 -2.66 -16.32
CA ILE A 19 4.24 -2.63 -17.42
C ILE A 19 5.30 -1.56 -17.17
N GLY A 20 4.90 -0.34 -16.82
CA GLY A 20 5.82 0.76 -16.51
C GLY A 20 6.72 0.44 -15.32
N LEU A 21 6.17 -0.13 -14.25
CA LEU A 21 6.94 -0.55 -13.07
C LEU A 21 7.91 -1.70 -13.38
N SER A 22 7.52 -2.63 -14.25
CA SER A 22 8.39 -3.70 -14.73
C SER A 22 9.55 -3.16 -15.57
N GLN A 23 9.27 -2.28 -16.52
CA GLN A 23 10.30 -1.61 -17.34
C GLN A 23 11.24 -0.74 -16.50
N GLY A 24 10.73 -0.16 -15.42
CA GLY A 24 11.52 0.57 -14.42
C GLY A 24 12.36 -0.31 -13.48
N GLY A 25 12.27 -1.65 -13.59
CA GLY A 25 13.02 -2.58 -12.74
C GLY A 25 12.54 -2.63 -11.28
N MET A 26 11.31 -2.19 -11.00
CA MET A 26 10.78 -2.10 -9.62
C MET A 26 10.16 -3.41 -9.13
N LEU A 27 9.64 -4.24 -10.06
CA LEU A 27 8.92 -5.47 -9.73
C LEU A 27 9.85 -6.68 -9.59
N ALA A 28 9.62 -7.48 -8.56
CA ALA A 28 10.31 -8.75 -8.34
C ALA A 28 9.87 -9.79 -9.41
N PRO A 29 10.78 -10.34 -10.22
CA PRO A 29 10.42 -11.30 -11.27
C PRO A 29 9.86 -12.63 -10.75
N ASP A 30 10.15 -12.97 -9.49
CA ASP A 30 9.70 -14.19 -8.82
C ASP A 30 8.42 -13.99 -8.00
N GLY A 31 7.81 -12.80 -8.08
CA GLY A 31 6.47 -12.57 -7.56
C GLY A 31 6.39 -12.43 -6.03
N SER A 32 7.48 -12.09 -5.33
CA SER A 32 7.44 -11.93 -3.87
C SER A 32 8.21 -10.72 -3.35
N CYS A 33 7.63 -10.02 -2.37
CA CYS A 33 8.34 -9.05 -1.54
C CYS A 33 9.21 -9.79 -0.52
N LYS A 34 10.51 -9.88 -0.76
CA LYS A 34 11.46 -10.53 0.15
C LYS A 34 12.00 -9.55 1.19
N THR A 35 11.12 -9.03 2.03
CA THR A 35 11.45 -7.98 3.00
C THR A 35 12.62 -8.41 3.89
N PHE A 36 13.71 -7.64 3.86
CA PHE A 36 14.97 -7.87 4.60
C PHE A 36 15.80 -9.09 4.16
N ASP A 37 15.43 -9.78 3.08
CA ASP A 37 16.24 -10.87 2.52
C ASP A 37 17.44 -10.30 1.73
N ALA A 38 18.59 -10.96 1.83
CA ALA A 38 19.80 -10.57 1.08
C ALA A 38 19.62 -10.67 -0.45
N ASN A 39 18.68 -11.51 -0.91
CA ASN A 39 18.32 -11.71 -2.31
C ASN A 39 17.05 -10.93 -2.72
N ALA A 40 16.69 -9.88 -1.98
CA ALA A 40 15.61 -8.98 -2.37
C ALA A 40 15.90 -8.35 -3.74
N ASN A 41 14.94 -8.48 -4.66
CA ASN A 41 15.10 -8.22 -6.08
C ASN A 41 13.92 -7.42 -6.67
N GLY A 42 13.22 -6.66 -5.83
CA GLY A 42 12.05 -5.87 -6.18
C GLY A 42 10.90 -6.06 -5.18
N TYR A 43 9.75 -5.46 -5.48
CA TYR A 43 8.51 -5.68 -4.74
C TYR A 43 7.42 -6.27 -5.66
N VAL A 44 6.29 -6.68 -5.09
CA VAL A 44 5.08 -6.99 -5.85
C VAL A 44 3.93 -6.08 -5.43
N ARG A 45 3.07 -5.77 -6.40
CA ARG A 45 1.88 -4.98 -6.11
C ARG A 45 0.86 -5.81 -5.36
N GLY A 46 0.19 -5.16 -4.42
CA GLY A 46 -0.96 -5.71 -3.71
C GLY A 46 -2.15 -4.76 -3.84
N GLU A 47 -3.33 -5.31 -3.61
CA GLU A 47 -4.59 -4.56 -3.52
C GLU A 47 -5.00 -4.41 -2.07
N GLY A 48 -5.74 -3.35 -1.77
CA GLY A 48 -6.24 -3.15 -0.42
C GLY A 48 -7.06 -1.88 -0.28
N CYS A 49 -7.94 -1.88 0.73
CA CYS A 49 -8.66 -0.71 1.17
C CYS A 49 -8.66 -0.69 2.71
N GLY A 50 -8.60 0.49 3.31
CA GLY A 50 -8.62 0.65 4.75
C GLY A 50 -9.05 2.05 5.16
N MET A 51 -9.75 2.13 6.29
CA MET A 51 -10.25 3.38 6.86
C MET A 51 -10.05 3.36 8.38
N ILE A 52 -9.74 4.51 8.94
CA ILE A 52 -9.65 4.76 10.38
C ILE A 52 -10.42 6.01 10.75
N VAL A 53 -10.87 6.03 12.00
CA VAL A 53 -11.54 7.17 12.61
C VAL A 53 -10.58 7.83 13.58
N LEU A 54 -10.36 9.14 13.39
CA LEU A 54 -9.52 9.95 14.25
C LEU A 54 -10.42 10.86 15.10
N LYS A 55 -10.16 10.86 16.41
CA LYS A 55 -10.71 11.81 17.38
C LYS A 55 -9.57 12.42 18.19
N ARG A 56 -9.81 13.57 18.81
CA ARG A 56 -8.93 14.04 19.90
C ARG A 56 -8.96 13.00 21.02
N LEU A 57 -7.81 12.79 21.68
CA LEU A 57 -7.70 11.81 22.75
C LEU A 57 -8.72 12.04 23.86
N SER A 58 -8.93 13.30 24.27
CA SER A 58 -9.93 13.70 25.26
C SER A 58 -11.32 13.16 24.93
N ASP A 59 -11.71 13.23 23.66
CA ASP A 59 -13.04 12.87 23.20
C ASP A 59 -13.14 11.35 22.91
N ALA A 60 -12.01 10.65 22.85
CA ALA A 60 -11.92 9.21 22.70
C ALA A 60 -12.05 8.47 24.03
N THR A 61 -11.61 9.09 25.13
CA THR A 61 -11.61 8.50 26.47
C THR A 61 -12.70 9.05 27.41
N ALA A 62 -13.48 10.04 26.95
CA ALA A 62 -14.61 10.60 27.69
C ALA A 62 -15.78 9.62 27.82
#